data_AF-A0A971ZE15-F1
#
_entry.id   AF-A0A971ZE15-F1
#
_cell.length_a   1.000
_cell.length_b   1.000
_cell.length_c   1.000
_cell.angle_alpha   90.00
_cell.angle_beta   90.00
_cell.angle_gamma   90.00
#
_symmetry.space_group_name_H-M   'P 1'
#
loop_
_entity.id
_entity.type
_entity.pdbx_description
1 polymer ?
#
loop_
_entity_poly.entity_id
_entity_poly.type
_entity_poly.pdbx_seq_one_letter_code
_entity_poly.pdbx_strand_id
1 'polypeptide(L)'
;RNISSKRAFEMLVTARFIDAQTAMDWGLVNDAVPEAQLDERVARLVADILEKSPTAIRYGKQMFYKQKQMTLADAYDYAGDVMARNMMEEDAREGIDAFLEKRVAIWKK
;
A
#
# COMPACT_ATOMS: atom_id res chain seq x y z
N ARG A 1 -1.85 -14.16 2.00
CA ARG A 1 -1.40 -14.48 3.38
C ARG A 1 -1.60 -13.21 4.21
N ASN A 2 -2.82 -12.97 4.68
CA ASN A 2 -3.20 -11.70 5.32
C ASN A 2 -3.15 -11.81 6.85
N ILE A 3 -3.49 -12.98 7.40
CA ILE A 3 -3.37 -13.30 8.83
C ILE A 3 -2.44 -14.51 9.03
N SER A 4 -2.01 -14.74 10.28
CA SER A 4 -1.17 -15.91 10.63
C SER A 4 -1.84 -17.25 10.26
N SER A 5 -1.03 -18.25 9.93
CA SER A 5 -1.55 -19.60 9.60
C SER A 5 -2.36 -20.22 10.73
N LYS A 6 -2.05 -19.93 12.01
CA LYS A 6 -2.81 -20.43 13.17
C LYS A 6 -4.24 -19.89 13.17
N ARG A 7 -4.40 -18.56 13.08
CA ARG A 7 -5.71 -17.89 13.03
C ARG A 7 -6.51 -18.32 11.80
N ALA A 8 -5.85 -18.39 10.63
CA ALA A 8 -6.49 -18.82 9.39
C ALA A 8 -7.01 -20.26 9.48
N PHE A 9 -6.20 -21.19 10.00
CA PHE A 9 -6.61 -22.60 10.10
C PHE A 9 -7.76 -22.79 11.09
N GLU A 10 -7.74 -22.09 12.23
CA GLU A 10 -8.85 -22.10 13.19
C GLU A 10 -10.16 -21.64 12.54
N MET A 11 -10.17 -20.54 11.78
CA MET A 11 -11.37 -20.09 11.07
C MET A 11 -11.87 -21.12 10.05
N LEU A 12 -10.97 -21.75 9.30
CA LEU A 12 -11.32 -22.74 8.28
C LEU A 12 -11.98 -24.00 8.86
N VAL A 13 -11.49 -24.48 10.00
CA VAL A 13 -11.99 -25.73 10.60
C VAL A 13 -13.16 -25.54 11.55
N THR A 14 -13.32 -24.34 12.12
CA THR A 14 -14.42 -24.03 13.06
C THR A 14 -15.59 -23.29 12.41
N ALA A 15 -15.37 -22.67 11.26
CA ALA A 15 -16.32 -21.74 10.61
C ALA A 15 -16.80 -20.60 11.55
N ARG A 16 -16.06 -20.30 12.62
CA ARG A 16 -16.43 -19.27 13.58
C ARG A 16 -16.22 -17.89 12.96
N PHE A 17 -17.24 -17.04 13.08
CA PHE A 17 -17.15 -15.63 12.70
C PHE A 17 -16.31 -14.82 13.69
N ILE A 18 -15.66 -13.79 13.17
CA ILE A 18 -14.95 -12.77 13.96
C ILE A 18 -15.60 -11.42 13.69
N ASP A 19 -15.58 -10.54 14.69
CA ASP A 19 -16.02 -9.15 14.50
C ASP A 19 -14.96 -8.31 13.76
N ALA A 20 -15.34 -7.10 13.37
CA ALA A 20 -14.47 -6.18 12.62
C ALA A 20 -13.22 -5.78 13.40
N GLN A 21 -13.35 -5.59 14.72
CA GLN A 21 -12.23 -5.23 15.59
C GLN A 21 -11.18 -6.34 15.62
N THR A 22 -11.62 -7.59 15.82
CA THR A 22 -10.77 -8.77 15.77
C THR A 22 -10.12 -8.93 14.39
N ALA A 23 -10.86 -8.70 13.30
CA ALA A 23 -10.32 -8.75 11.95
C ALA A 23 -9.21 -7.71 11.73
N MET A 24 -9.35 -6.50 12.27
CA MET A 24 -8.33 -5.46 12.24
C MET A 24 -7.10 -5.87 13.06
N ASP A 25 -7.30 -6.30 14.31
CA ASP A 25 -6.22 -6.75 15.21
C ASP A 25 -5.44 -7.95 14.63
N TRP A 26 -6.10 -8.74 13.78
CA TRP A 26 -5.49 -9.88 13.12
C TRP A 26 -4.72 -9.53 11.85
N GLY A 27 -4.90 -8.32 11.32
CA GLY A 27 -4.36 -7.86 10.05
C GLY A 27 -5.14 -8.34 8.83
N LEU A 28 -6.39 -8.77 9.01
CA LEU A 28 -7.27 -9.14 7.89
C LEU A 28 -7.79 -7.91 7.15
N VAL A 29 -8.09 -6.84 7.90
CA VAL A 29 -8.47 -5.52 7.38
C VAL A 29 -7.55 -4.46 7.99
N ASN A 30 -7.45 -3.30 7.34
CA ASN A 30 -6.56 -2.22 7.77
C ASN A 30 -7.15 -1.36 8.90
N ASP A 31 -8.49 -1.29 9.01
CA ASP A 31 -9.18 -0.46 10.00
C ASP A 31 -10.58 -0.98 10.29
N ALA A 32 -11.12 -0.64 11.46
CA ALA A 32 -12.47 -0.94 11.92
C ALA A 32 -13.03 0.28 12.66
N VAL A 33 -14.03 0.94 12.06
CA VAL A 33 -14.68 2.14 12.59
C VAL A 33 -16.18 1.89 12.76
N PRO A 34 -16.89 2.68 13.60
CA PRO A 34 -18.36 2.67 13.62
C PRO A 34 -18.92 2.89 12.21
N GLU A 35 -20.03 2.23 11.90
CA GLU A 35 -20.65 2.26 10.56
C GLU A 35 -20.87 3.70 10.04
N ALA A 36 -21.37 4.59 10.91
CA ALA A 36 -21.61 5.99 10.57
C ALA A 36 -20.34 6.79 10.18
N GLN A 37 -19.14 6.26 10.46
CA GLN A 37 -17.85 6.89 10.14
C GLN A 37 -17.13 6.21 8.97
N LEU A 38 -17.71 5.14 8.39
CA LEU A 38 -17.06 4.36 7.34
C LEU A 38 -16.72 5.23 6.12
N ASP A 39 -17.66 6.00 5.62
CA ASP A 39 -17.47 6.85 4.45
C ASP A 39 -16.41 7.92 4.68
N GLU A 40 -16.41 8.55 5.86
CA GLU A 40 -15.40 9.52 6.23
C GLU A 40 -14.00 8.88 6.29
N ARG A 41 -13.91 7.68 6.89
CA ARG A 41 -12.64 6.95 7.01
C ARG A 41 -12.10 6.50 5.64
N VAL A 42 -12.98 6.11 4.72
CA VAL A 42 -12.62 5.79 3.34
C VAL A 42 -12.16 7.06 2.61
N ALA A 43 -12.91 8.16 2.71
CA ALA A 43 -12.59 9.42 2.06
C ALA A 43 -11.22 9.96 2.47
N ARG A 44 -10.88 9.90 3.77
CA ARG A 44 -9.56 10.29 4.28
C ARG A 44 -8.43 9.46 3.67
N LEU A 45 -8.56 8.13 3.66
CA LEU A 45 -7.55 7.25 3.06
C LEU A 45 -7.40 7.48 1.55
N VAL A 46 -8.51 7.69 0.85
CA VAL A 46 -8.48 8.01 -0.58
C VAL A 46 -7.78 9.35 -0.82
N ALA A 47 -8.07 10.37 -0.01
CA ALA A 47 -7.39 11.67 -0.10
C ALA A 47 -5.87 11.51 0.09
N ASP A 48 -5.42 10.78 1.12
CA ASP A 48 -4.00 10.53 1.38
C ASP A 48 -3.29 9.88 0.18
N ILE A 49 -3.96 8.94 -0.50
CA ILE A 49 -3.43 8.24 -1.68
C ILE A 49 -3.41 9.17 -2.90
N LEU A 50 -4.47 9.95 -3.11
CA LEU A 50 -4.60 10.87 -4.25
C LEU A 50 -3.60 12.03 -4.21
N GLU A 51 -3.05 12.34 -3.03
CA GLU A 51 -1.96 13.30 -2.89
C GLU A 51 -0.61 12.81 -3.43
N LYS A 52 -0.45 11.52 -3.75
CA LYS A 52 0.83 10.95 -4.18
C LYS A 52 0.85 10.73 -5.70
N SER A 53 2.04 10.63 -6.27
CA SER A 53 2.21 10.32 -7.70
C SER A 53 1.51 8.98 -8.04
N PRO A 54 0.57 8.98 -9.01
CA PRO A 54 -0.07 7.75 -9.47
C PRO A 54 0.95 6.80 -10.12
N THR A 55 1.97 7.36 -10.77
CA THR A 55 3.08 6.61 -11.37
C THR A 55 3.89 5.90 -10.29
N ALA A 56 4.31 6.61 -9.25
CA ALA A 56 5.06 6.04 -8.13
C ALA A 56 4.26 4.96 -7.39
N ILE A 57 2.95 5.19 -7.15
CA ILE A 57 2.06 4.18 -6.56
C ILE A 57 2.01 2.91 -7.42
N ARG A 58 1.91 3.06 -8.75
CA ARG A 58 1.86 1.92 -9.68
C ARG A 58 3.14 1.09 -9.62
N TYR A 59 4.31 1.75 -9.77
CA TYR A 59 5.61 1.08 -9.68
C TYR A 59 5.80 0.41 -8.32
N GLY A 60 5.57 1.14 -7.23
CA GLY A 60 5.74 0.64 -5.86
C GLY A 60 4.84 -0.55 -5.56
N LYS A 61 3.55 -0.49 -5.94
CA LYS A 61 2.61 -1.60 -5.73
C LYS A 61 3.01 -2.84 -6.52
N GLN A 62 3.35 -2.70 -7.80
CA GLN A 62 3.78 -3.83 -8.62
C GLN A 62 5.05 -4.47 -8.04
N MET A 63 6.04 -3.64 -7.69
CA MET A 63 7.30 -4.08 -7.10
C MET A 63 7.07 -4.84 -5.80
N PHE A 64 6.29 -4.26 -4.88
CA PHE A 64 6.00 -4.82 -3.56
C PHE A 64 5.43 -6.24 -3.63
N TYR A 65 4.47 -6.48 -4.52
CA TYR A 65 3.86 -7.80 -4.66
C TYR A 65 4.79 -8.81 -5.35
N LYS A 66 5.54 -8.38 -6.37
CA LYS A 66 6.43 -9.27 -7.12
C LYS A 66 7.66 -9.69 -6.31
N GLN A 67 8.30 -8.75 -5.61
CA GLN A 67 9.51 -9.01 -4.82
C GLN A 67 9.26 -9.95 -3.62
N LYS A 68 8.01 -10.02 -3.12
CA LYS A 68 7.64 -10.90 -2.01
C LYS A 68 7.80 -12.41 -2.31
N GLN A 69 7.90 -12.80 -3.59
CA GLN A 69 8.12 -14.19 -4.01
C GLN A 69 9.58 -14.46 -4.42
N MET A 70 10.48 -13.48 -4.27
CA MET A 70 11.87 -13.57 -4.68
C MET A 70 12.78 -13.91 -3.50
N THR A 71 14.00 -14.37 -3.79
CA THR A 71 15.06 -14.39 -2.79
C THR A 71 15.45 -12.95 -2.44
N LEU A 72 16.11 -12.76 -1.29
CA LEU A 72 16.50 -11.42 -0.85
C LEU A 72 17.42 -10.72 -1.88
N ALA A 73 18.38 -11.46 -2.46
CA ALA A 73 19.30 -10.92 -3.46
C ALA A 73 18.54 -10.48 -4.73
N ASP A 74 17.71 -11.37 -5.29
CA ASP A 74 16.92 -11.06 -6.49
C ASP A 74 15.93 -9.90 -6.25
N ALA A 75 15.37 -9.82 -5.04
CA ALA A 75 14.46 -8.75 -4.66
C ALA A 75 15.17 -7.38 -4.65
N TYR A 76 16.41 -7.32 -4.19
CA TYR A 76 17.21 -6.08 -4.22
C TYR A 76 17.59 -5.68 -5.64
N ASP A 77 18.05 -6.62 -6.47
CA ASP A 77 18.39 -6.36 -7.87
C ASP A 77 17.15 -5.84 -8.61
N TYR A 78 16.01 -6.52 -8.44
CA TYR A 78 14.75 -6.10 -9.05
C TYR A 78 14.26 -4.74 -8.54
N ALA A 79 14.39 -4.47 -7.24
CA ALA A 79 14.01 -3.18 -6.67
C ALA A 79 14.90 -2.04 -7.20
N GLY A 80 16.21 -2.28 -7.37
CA GLY A 80 17.13 -1.33 -7.98
C GLY A 80 16.72 -0.94 -9.39
N ASP A 81 16.40 -1.92 -10.23
CA ASP A 81 15.91 -1.71 -11.59
C ASP A 81 14.59 -0.92 -11.62
N VAL A 82 13.65 -1.25 -10.74
CA VAL A 82 12.37 -0.54 -10.64
C VAL A 82 12.58 0.90 -10.21
N MET A 83 13.43 1.14 -9.21
CA MET A 83 13.75 2.49 -8.75
C MET A 83 14.40 3.32 -9.84
N ALA A 84 15.37 2.75 -10.58
CA ALA A 84 16.00 3.43 -11.70
C ALA A 84 14.97 3.85 -12.76
N ARG A 85 14.03 2.97 -13.13
CA ARG A 85 12.96 3.29 -14.08
C ARG A 85 12.01 4.36 -13.54
N ASN A 86 11.56 4.24 -12.29
CA ASN A 86 10.68 5.22 -11.66
C ASN A 86 11.33 6.61 -11.62
N MET A 87 12.66 6.69 -11.48
CA MET A 87 13.38 7.96 -11.44
C MET A 87 13.52 8.64 -12.82
N MET A 88 13.24 7.91 -13.91
CA MET A 88 13.16 8.47 -15.26
C MET A 88 11.77 9.05 -15.58
N GLU A 89 10.78 8.86 -14.71
CA GLU A 89 9.42 9.37 -14.91
C GLU A 89 9.34 10.87 -14.58
N GLU A 90 8.45 11.58 -15.28
CA GLU A 90 8.26 13.02 -15.06
C GLU A 90 7.79 13.34 -13.64
N ASP A 91 6.95 12.47 -13.07
CA ASP A 91 6.47 12.58 -11.69
C ASP A 91 7.62 12.52 -10.68
N ALA A 92 8.66 11.72 -10.93
CA ALA A 92 9.81 11.67 -10.02
C ALA A 92 10.57 13.00 -9.99
N ARG A 93 10.79 13.60 -11.17
CA ARG A 93 11.40 14.92 -11.27
C ARG A 93 10.54 15.98 -10.56
N GLU A 94 9.25 16.03 -10.85
CA GLU A 94 8.32 16.98 -10.22
C GLU A 94 8.27 16.82 -8.70
N GLY A 95 8.26 15.59 -8.20
CA GLY A 95 8.28 15.33 -6.74
C GLY A 95 9.56 15.84 -6.07
N ILE A 96 10.72 15.68 -6.73
CA ILE A 96 12.00 16.20 -6.24
C ILE A 96 12.00 17.73 -6.27
N ASP A 97 11.62 18.33 -7.39
CA ASP A 97 11.59 19.78 -7.57
C ASP A 97 10.63 20.44 -6.56
N ALA A 98 9.41 19.90 -6.42
CA ALA A 98 8.43 20.41 -5.46
C ALA A 98 8.93 20.35 -4.01
N PHE A 99 9.63 19.27 -3.65
CA PHE A 99 10.23 19.14 -2.32
C PHE A 99 11.34 20.17 -2.08
N LEU A 100 12.26 20.33 -3.04
CA LEU A 100 13.34 21.32 -2.96
C LEU A 100 12.82 22.76 -2.89
N GLU A 101 11.77 23.05 -3.65
CA GLU A 101 11.11 24.36 -3.71
C GLU A 101 10.09 24.58 -2.57
N LYS A 102 9.87 23.59 -1.70
CA LYS A 102 8.90 23.62 -0.59
C LYS A 102 7.48 23.97 -1.04
N ARG A 103 7.07 23.46 -2.19
CA ARG A 103 5.72 23.59 -2.74
C ARG A 103 5.02 22.24 -2.81
N VAL A 104 3.71 22.26 -3.02
CA VAL A 104 2.95 21.04 -3.30
C VAL A 104 3.26 20.57 -4.72
N ALA A 105 3.49 19.27 -4.88
CA ALA A 105 3.73 18.64 -6.17
C ALA A 105 2.43 18.57 -6.99
N ILE A 106 2.55 18.76 -8.30
CA ILE A 106 1.44 18.68 -9.25
C ILE A 106 1.66 17.47 -10.16
N TRP A 107 1.00 16.36 -9.83
CA TRP A 107 1.12 15.12 -10.58
C TRP A 107 0.37 15.20 -11.91
N LYS A 108 0.97 14.66 -12.98
CA LYS A 108 0.23 14.48 -14.23
C LYS A 108 -0.74 13.31 -14.09
N LYS A 109 -1.97 13.48 -14.57
CA LYS A 109 -3.01 12.45 -14.55
C LYS A 109 -2.81 11.44 -15.67
#